data_AF-A0A917NAH7-F1
#
_entry.id   AF-A0A917NAH7-F1
#
_cell.length_a   1.000
_cell.length_b   1.000
_cell.length_c   1.000
_cell.angle_alpha   90.00
_cell.angle_beta   90.00
_cell.angle_gamma   90.00
#
_symmetry.space_group_name_H-M   'P 1'
#
loop_
_entity.id
_entity.type
_entity.pdbx_description
1 polymer ?
#
loop_
_entity_poly.entity_id
_entity_poly.type
_entity_poly.pdbx_seq_one_letter_code
_entity_poly.pdbx_strand_id
1 'polypeptide(L)'
;MNQEQFEIARINTLLHSRAVETDSLFAESAFIEILIRLNDLLNFLNSNGKRIKFTEDVDIQNGVNDITALVRELRNAACHVRSGNRRIDTNNFVFNRFIGDVPNGINMGEIVMGCNYKDDIALYYGPYRIYLNRHIRRLVNEVSNLLK
;
A
#
# COMPACT_ATOMS: atom_id res chain seq x y z
N MET A 1 4.83 -6.52 -25.62
CA MET A 1 4.75 -6.21 -24.18
C MET A 1 3.76 -7.20 -23.58
N ASN A 2 4.17 -8.02 -22.61
CA ASN A 2 3.24 -8.96 -21.94
C ASN A 2 2.36 -8.20 -20.92
N GLN A 3 1.36 -8.88 -20.35
CA GLN A 3 0.41 -8.25 -19.43
C GLN A 3 1.14 -7.65 -18.22
N GLU A 4 2.10 -8.35 -17.65
CA GLU A 4 2.83 -7.93 -16.45
C GLU A 4 3.64 -6.65 -16.69
N GLN A 5 4.26 -6.52 -17.87
CA GLN A 5 4.95 -5.29 -18.27
C GLN A 5 3.98 -4.11 -18.42
N PHE A 6 2.76 -4.33 -18.91
CA PHE A 6 1.72 -3.30 -18.98
C PHE A 6 1.30 -2.84 -17.57
N GLU A 7 1.09 -3.78 -16.65
CA GLU A 7 0.75 -3.48 -15.26
C GLU A 7 1.80 -2.61 -14.58
N ILE A 8 3.08 -2.99 -14.69
CA ILE A 8 4.21 -2.21 -14.17
C ILE A 8 4.27 -0.81 -14.81
N ALA A 9 4.14 -0.72 -16.14
CA ALA A 9 4.20 0.56 -16.85
C ALA A 9 3.08 1.51 -16.37
N ARG A 10 1.89 0.98 -16.11
CA ARG A 10 0.77 1.76 -15.58
C ARG A 10 1.00 2.20 -14.13
N ILE A 11 1.48 1.31 -13.26
CA ILE A 11 1.85 1.67 -11.88
C ILE A 11 2.90 2.79 -11.90
N ASN A 12 3.94 2.65 -12.72
CA ASN A 12 4.96 3.67 -12.89
C ASN A 12 4.35 4.99 -13.37
N THR A 13 3.45 4.97 -14.35
CA THR A 13 2.77 6.20 -14.81
C THR A 13 2.06 6.93 -13.66
N LEU A 14 1.33 6.18 -12.81
CA LEU A 14 0.65 6.74 -11.64
C LEU A 14 1.64 7.30 -10.61
N LEU A 15 2.73 6.59 -10.32
CA LEU A 15 3.76 7.05 -9.39
C LEU A 15 4.52 8.29 -9.91
N HIS A 16 4.81 8.36 -11.21
CA HIS A 16 5.49 9.51 -11.84
C HIS A 16 4.57 10.73 -11.96
N SER A 17 3.25 10.53 -12.03
CA SER A 17 2.28 11.63 -11.99
C SER A 17 2.27 12.37 -10.66
N ARG A 18 2.80 11.75 -9.59
CA ARG A 18 2.79 12.26 -8.21
C ARG A 18 1.39 12.53 -7.66
N ALA A 19 0.35 11.97 -8.28
CA ALA A 19 -1.03 12.14 -7.82
C ALA A 19 -1.23 11.70 -6.36
N VAL A 20 -0.58 10.61 -5.94
CA VAL A 20 -0.66 10.08 -4.56
C VAL A 20 0.04 11.00 -3.55
N GLU A 21 1.10 11.71 -3.97
CA GLU A 21 1.95 12.57 -3.13
C GLU A 21 1.35 13.96 -2.88
N THR A 22 0.32 14.34 -3.62
CA THR A 22 -0.24 15.70 -3.62
C THR A 22 -1.68 15.70 -3.11
N ASP A 23 -2.24 16.87 -2.82
CA ASP A 23 -3.67 17.03 -2.49
C ASP A 23 -4.59 16.94 -3.72
N SER A 24 -4.19 16.15 -4.72
CA SER A 24 -4.99 15.88 -5.90
C SER A 24 -6.27 15.15 -5.53
N LEU A 25 -7.38 15.57 -6.14
CA LEU A 25 -8.67 14.85 -6.07
C LEU A 25 -8.56 13.40 -6.58
N PHE A 26 -7.55 13.11 -7.39
CA PHE A 26 -7.31 11.77 -7.94
C PHE A 26 -6.37 10.92 -7.09
N ALA A 27 -5.87 11.43 -5.95
CA ALA A 27 -4.90 10.73 -5.14
C ALA A 27 -5.40 9.36 -4.65
N GLU A 28 -6.63 9.31 -4.14
CA GLU A 28 -7.25 8.06 -3.68
C GLU A 28 -7.41 7.08 -4.84
N SER A 29 -8.01 7.53 -5.95
CA SER A 29 -8.22 6.69 -7.12
C SER A 29 -6.91 6.13 -7.69
N ALA A 30 -5.87 6.96 -7.78
CA ALA A 30 -4.54 6.53 -8.22
C ALA A 30 -3.93 5.50 -7.26
N PHE A 31 -4.05 5.71 -5.95
CA PHE A 31 -3.55 4.77 -4.95
C PHE A 31 -4.28 3.42 -4.99
N ILE A 32 -5.61 3.43 -5.11
CA ILE A 32 -6.42 2.22 -5.26
C ILE A 32 -6.01 1.45 -6.52
N GLU A 33 -5.84 2.14 -7.66
CA GLU A 33 -5.40 1.49 -8.89
C GLU A 33 -4.02 0.84 -8.73
N ILE A 34 -3.07 1.52 -8.05
CA ILE A 34 -1.76 0.94 -7.72
C ILE A 34 -1.92 -0.34 -6.88
N LEU A 35 -2.77 -0.34 -5.84
CA LEU A 35 -3.00 -1.51 -4.98
C LEU A 35 -3.58 -2.69 -5.75
N ILE A 36 -4.55 -2.45 -6.63
CA ILE A 36 -5.16 -3.50 -7.47
C ILE A 36 -4.08 -4.16 -8.33
N ARG A 37 -3.31 -3.36 -9.07
CA ARG A 37 -2.30 -3.86 -10.00
C ARG A 37 -1.13 -4.55 -9.28
N LEU A 38 -0.67 -3.99 -8.15
CA LEU A 38 0.36 -4.63 -7.33
C LEU A 38 -0.14 -5.95 -6.75
N ASN A 39 -1.37 -6.02 -6.24
CA ASN A 39 -1.93 -7.27 -5.74
C ASN A 39 -1.93 -8.35 -6.83
N ASP A 40 -2.30 -8.01 -8.06
CA ASP A 40 -2.36 -8.96 -9.16
C ASP A 40 -0.97 -9.46 -9.56
N LEU A 41 0.01 -8.55 -9.67
CA LEU A 41 1.42 -8.89 -9.92
C LEU A 41 2.01 -9.78 -8.82
N LEU A 42 1.71 -9.49 -7.54
CA LEU A 42 2.21 -10.26 -6.41
C LEU A 42 1.57 -11.66 -6.35
N ASN A 43 0.28 -11.79 -6.70
CA ASN A 43 -0.38 -13.09 -6.82
C ASN A 43 0.16 -13.92 -7.99
N PHE A 44 0.46 -13.26 -9.11
CA PHE A 44 1.13 -13.90 -10.24
C PHE A 44 2.51 -14.44 -9.84
N LEU A 45 3.34 -13.61 -9.22
CA LEU A 45 4.67 -14.05 -8.75
C LEU A 45 4.57 -15.16 -7.70
N ASN A 46 3.62 -15.06 -6.76
CA ASN A 46 3.38 -16.08 -5.74
C ASN A 46 3.01 -17.44 -6.37
N SER A 47 2.11 -17.44 -7.35
CA SER A 47 1.70 -18.65 -8.08
C SER A 47 2.86 -19.29 -8.86
N ASN A 48 3.88 -18.49 -9.21
CA ASN A 48 5.10 -18.93 -9.88
C ASN A 48 6.27 -19.20 -8.90
N GLY A 49 6.01 -19.33 -7.60
CA GLY A 49 7.04 -19.62 -6.58
C GLY A 49 8.02 -18.47 -6.29
N LYS A 50 7.75 -17.26 -6.80
CA LYS A 50 8.58 -16.05 -6.65
C LYS A 50 7.97 -15.03 -5.67
N ARG A 51 7.36 -15.51 -4.58
CA ARG A 51 6.69 -14.65 -3.58
C ARG A 51 7.67 -13.62 -2.98
N ILE A 52 7.31 -12.35 -3.03
CA ILE A 52 8.02 -11.27 -2.32
C ILE A 52 7.49 -11.23 -0.87
N LYS A 53 8.38 -11.34 0.12
CA LYS A 53 8.01 -11.60 1.52
C LYS A 53 8.74 -10.74 2.56
N PHE A 54 9.22 -9.56 2.16
CA PHE A 54 9.91 -8.69 3.10
C PHE A 54 8.96 -8.17 4.19
N THR A 55 9.51 -7.92 5.37
CA THR A 55 8.75 -7.54 6.58
C THR A 55 9.26 -6.27 7.23
N GLU A 56 10.32 -5.65 6.71
CA GLU A 56 10.81 -4.38 7.24
C GLU A 56 9.70 -3.33 7.13
N ASP A 57 9.43 -2.62 8.22
CA ASP A 57 8.39 -1.58 8.31
C ASP A 57 6.94 -2.05 8.07
N VAL A 58 6.70 -3.37 8.05
CA VAL A 58 5.36 -3.96 7.94
C VAL A 58 4.81 -4.25 9.33
N ASP A 59 3.63 -3.72 9.63
CA ASP A 59 2.90 -4.01 10.87
C ASP A 59 2.29 -5.43 10.79
N ILE A 60 2.93 -6.41 11.42
CA ILE A 60 2.54 -7.83 11.41
C ILE A 60 1.35 -8.05 12.36
N GLN A 61 0.13 -7.96 11.82
CA GLN A 61 -1.12 -8.13 12.54
C GLN A 61 -2.29 -8.47 11.62
N ASN A 62 -3.40 -8.95 12.15
CA ASN A 62 -4.67 -9.13 11.41
C ASN A 62 -4.54 -9.90 10.08
N GLY A 63 -3.72 -10.97 10.07
CA GLY A 63 -3.50 -11.79 8.86
C GLY A 63 -2.44 -11.23 7.88
N VAL A 64 -1.78 -10.12 8.23
CA VAL A 64 -0.59 -9.62 7.55
C VAL A 64 0.65 -10.27 8.17
N ASN A 65 1.35 -11.06 7.36
CA ASN A 65 2.61 -11.72 7.73
C ASN A 65 3.82 -11.24 6.91
N ASP A 66 3.57 -10.55 5.80
CA ASP A 66 4.57 -9.98 4.90
C ASP A 66 3.94 -8.89 4.03
N ILE A 67 4.79 -8.21 3.24
CA ILE A 67 4.33 -7.16 2.33
C ILE A 67 3.28 -7.63 1.31
N THR A 68 3.34 -8.88 0.85
CA THR A 68 2.36 -9.39 -0.12
C THR A 68 0.99 -9.53 0.53
N ALA A 69 0.93 -10.02 1.77
CA ALA A 69 -0.30 -10.04 2.55
C ALA A 69 -0.79 -8.62 2.88
N LEU A 70 0.10 -7.68 3.20
CA LEU A 70 -0.25 -6.28 3.46
C LEU A 70 -0.94 -5.63 2.25
N VAL A 71 -0.37 -5.76 1.04
CA VAL A 71 -0.97 -5.21 -0.18
C VAL A 71 -2.36 -5.81 -0.44
N ARG A 72 -2.52 -7.13 -0.22
CA ARG A 72 -3.82 -7.81 -0.34
C ARG A 72 -4.85 -7.22 0.63
N GLU A 73 -4.50 -7.10 1.91
CA GLU A 73 -5.42 -6.57 2.93
C GLU A 73 -5.77 -5.10 2.69
N LEU A 74 -4.81 -4.28 2.28
CA LEU A 74 -5.05 -2.89 1.88
C LEU A 74 -5.96 -2.78 0.66
N ARG A 75 -5.71 -3.58 -0.38
CA ARG A 75 -6.59 -3.64 -1.56
C ARG A 75 -8.01 -4.02 -1.15
N ASN A 76 -8.15 -5.03 -0.30
CA ASN A 76 -9.45 -5.47 0.18
C ASN A 76 -10.15 -4.37 0.99
N ALA A 77 -9.43 -3.70 1.89
CA ALA A 77 -9.95 -2.57 2.67
C ALA A 77 -10.35 -1.40 1.78
N ALA A 78 -9.60 -1.12 0.71
CA ALA A 78 -9.88 -0.03 -0.20
C ALA A 78 -11.08 -0.31 -1.11
N CYS A 79 -11.12 -1.47 -1.76
CA CYS A 79 -12.12 -1.81 -2.77
C CYS A 79 -13.45 -2.33 -2.20
N HIS A 80 -13.46 -2.96 -1.03
CA HIS A 80 -14.68 -3.53 -0.46
C HIS A 80 -15.29 -2.57 0.57
N VAL A 81 -16.18 -1.69 0.10
CA VAL A 81 -16.77 -0.59 0.90
C VAL A 81 -17.46 -1.05 2.18
N ARG A 82 -18.00 -2.27 2.20
CA ARG A 82 -18.69 -2.89 3.34
C ARG A 82 -17.81 -3.80 4.19
N SER A 83 -16.52 -3.93 3.88
CA SER A 83 -15.59 -4.78 4.63
C SER A 83 -15.36 -4.22 6.04
N GLY A 84 -15.13 -5.12 7.00
CA GLY A 84 -14.63 -4.72 8.33
C GLY A 84 -13.20 -4.18 8.30
N ASN A 85 -12.43 -4.52 7.26
CA ASN A 85 -11.00 -4.20 7.15
C ASN A 85 -10.69 -2.71 7.01
N ARG A 86 -11.69 -1.87 6.76
CA ARG A 86 -11.57 -0.39 6.69
C ARG A 86 -11.83 0.29 8.03
N ARG A 87 -12.17 -0.50 9.07
CA ARG A 87 -12.54 0.03 10.38
C ARG A 87 -11.39 -0.07 11.35
N ILE A 88 -11.30 0.94 12.20
CA ILE A 88 -10.57 0.89 13.46
C ILE A 88 -11.63 0.99 14.54
N ASP A 89 -11.80 -0.10 15.29
CA ASP A 89 -12.93 -0.29 16.21
C ASP A 89 -14.27 -0.05 15.50
N THR A 90 -15.06 0.95 15.92
CA THR A 90 -16.37 1.27 15.34
C THR A 90 -16.31 2.31 14.21
N ASN A 91 -15.14 2.93 13.96
CA ASN A 91 -14.98 4.05 13.04
C ASN A 91 -14.40 3.61 11.70
N ASN A 92 -14.86 4.23 10.61
CA ASN A 92 -14.26 4.06 9.29
C ASN A 92 -13.00 4.92 9.17
N PHE A 93 -11.87 4.31 8.84
CA PHE A 93 -10.60 5.01 8.63
C PHE A 93 -10.16 4.77 7.19
N VAL A 94 -10.54 5.66 6.29
CA VAL A 94 -10.45 5.44 4.84
C VAL A 94 -9.53 6.49 4.22
N PHE A 95 -8.50 6.04 3.52
CA PHE A 95 -7.53 6.86 2.79
C PHE A 95 -6.94 8.02 3.61
N ASN A 96 -6.26 7.69 4.71
CA ASN A 96 -5.53 8.69 5.49
C ASN A 96 -4.07 8.74 5.07
N ARG A 97 -3.49 9.94 5.08
CA ARG A 97 -2.10 10.19 4.70
C ARG A 97 -1.36 10.95 5.78
N PHE A 98 -0.19 10.47 6.12
CA PHE A 98 0.75 11.14 7.00
C PHE A 98 2.04 11.36 6.23
N ILE A 99 2.42 12.63 6.05
CA ILE A 99 3.55 13.04 5.21
C ILE A 99 4.69 13.51 6.11
N GLY A 100 5.89 12.95 5.90
CA GLY A 100 7.06 13.28 6.68
C GLY A 100 7.08 12.62 8.06
N ASP A 101 7.93 13.13 8.95
CA ASP A 101 8.17 12.57 10.29
C ASP A 101 7.11 13.08 11.27
N VAL A 102 5.97 12.38 11.29
CA VAL A 102 4.81 12.62 12.13
C VAL A 102 4.34 11.31 12.77
N PRO A 103 5.17 10.67 13.62
CA PRO A 103 4.93 9.30 14.12
C PRO A 103 3.66 9.19 14.99
N ASN A 104 3.25 10.30 15.61
CA ASN A 104 2.06 10.39 16.46
C ASN A 104 0.98 11.30 15.86
N GLY A 105 0.80 11.28 14.54
CA GLY A 105 -0.16 12.15 13.84
C GLY A 105 -1.60 11.98 14.33
N ILE A 106 -1.98 10.76 14.73
CA ILE A 106 -3.19 10.48 15.50
C ILE A 106 -2.81 9.65 16.73
N ASN A 107 -3.32 10.05 17.89
CA ASN A 107 -3.17 9.31 19.14
C ASN A 107 -4.56 9.16 19.79
N MET A 108 -5.04 7.92 19.84
CA MET A 108 -6.33 7.53 20.43
C MET A 108 -6.10 6.39 21.42
N GLY A 109 -5.43 6.69 22.54
CA GLY A 109 -5.10 5.70 23.56
C GLY A 109 -3.99 4.77 23.09
N GLU A 110 -4.30 3.49 22.92
CA GLU A 110 -3.33 2.49 22.43
C GLU A 110 -3.12 2.57 20.91
N ILE A 111 -4.01 3.26 20.19
CA ILE A 111 -3.90 3.42 18.74
C ILE A 111 -3.09 4.69 18.45
N VAL A 112 -1.86 4.47 17.97
CA VAL A 112 -0.98 5.53 17.46
C VAL A 112 -0.78 5.31 15.96
N MET A 113 -1.10 6.33 15.17
CA MET A 113 -0.96 6.31 13.72
C MET A 113 -0.16 7.52 13.24
N GLY A 114 0.63 7.31 12.21
CA GLY A 114 1.55 8.32 11.73
C GLY A 114 2.54 7.79 10.70
N CYS A 115 3.51 8.64 10.39
CA CYS A 115 4.63 8.31 9.52
C CYS A 115 5.94 8.51 10.28
N ASN A 116 6.81 7.50 10.24
CA ASN A 116 8.04 7.47 11.03
C ASN A 116 9.24 8.05 10.26
N TYR A 117 9.01 8.58 9.06
CA TYR A 117 10.07 8.85 8.09
C TYR A 117 9.87 10.22 7.43
N LYS A 118 10.92 11.05 7.49
CA LYS A 118 10.93 12.41 6.91
C LYS A 118 10.73 12.43 5.40
N ASP A 119 11.18 11.38 4.73
CA ASP A 119 11.20 11.24 3.27
C ASP A 119 10.06 10.38 2.73
N ASP A 120 9.06 10.03 3.54
CA ASP A 120 8.01 9.07 3.14
C ASP A 120 6.60 9.59 3.42
N ILE A 121 5.63 8.86 2.87
CA ILE A 121 4.20 9.05 3.08
C ILE A 121 3.63 7.73 3.57
N ALA A 122 3.08 7.72 4.78
CA ALA A 122 2.30 6.59 5.29
C ALA A 122 0.84 6.72 4.85
N LEU A 123 0.36 5.73 4.10
CA LEU A 123 -1.01 5.61 3.61
C LEU A 123 -1.75 4.56 4.42
N TYR A 124 -3.00 4.87 4.79
CA TYR A 124 -3.81 4.00 5.65
C TYR A 124 -5.19 3.68 5.06
N TYR A 125 -5.59 2.43 5.20
CA TYR A 125 -6.99 1.99 5.20
C TYR A 125 -7.22 1.06 6.40
N GLY A 126 -8.18 1.41 7.26
CA GLY A 126 -8.37 0.74 8.54
C GLY A 126 -7.06 0.69 9.34
N PRO A 127 -6.70 -0.45 9.93
CA PRO A 127 -5.48 -0.60 10.73
C PRO A 127 -4.21 -0.81 9.86
N TYR A 128 -4.35 -0.88 8.53
CA TYR A 128 -3.25 -1.24 7.64
C TYR A 128 -2.51 0.02 7.17
N ARG A 129 -1.21 0.07 7.41
CA ARG A 129 -0.30 1.10 6.93
C ARG A 129 0.56 0.57 5.79
N ILE A 130 0.79 1.40 4.77
CA ILE A 130 1.84 1.17 3.78
C ILE A 130 2.61 2.47 3.50
N TYR A 131 3.93 2.35 3.38
CA TYR A 131 4.79 3.47 2.99
C TYR A 131 4.93 3.57 1.47
N LEU A 132 4.80 4.78 0.94
CA LEU A 132 4.90 5.02 -0.49
C LEU A 132 6.30 4.68 -1.03
N ASN A 133 7.36 5.14 -0.37
CA ASN A 133 8.73 4.94 -0.85
C ASN A 133 9.28 3.60 -0.38
N ARG A 134 9.21 3.30 0.92
CA ARG A 134 9.77 2.05 1.49
C ARG A 134 9.08 0.79 1.04
N HIS A 135 7.78 0.83 0.77
CA HIS A 135 7.03 -0.36 0.37
C HIS A 135 6.66 -0.31 -1.10
N ILE A 136 5.89 0.67 -1.56
CA ILE A 136 5.29 0.64 -2.90
C ILE A 136 6.37 0.77 -3.98
N ARG A 137 7.24 1.78 -3.91
CA ARG A 137 8.33 1.94 -4.89
C ARG A 137 9.32 0.78 -4.83
N ARG A 138 9.65 0.29 -3.63
CA ARG A 138 10.46 -0.92 -3.44
C ARG A 138 9.84 -2.15 -4.12
N LEU A 139 8.55 -2.41 -3.88
CA LEU A 139 7.82 -3.51 -4.50
C LEU A 139 7.85 -3.42 -6.02
N VAL A 140 7.59 -2.25 -6.60
CA VAL A 140 7.63 -2.06 -8.06
C VAL A 140 9.01 -2.42 -8.62
N ASN A 141 10.09 -2.01 -7.94
CA ASN A 141 11.45 -2.35 -8.33
C ASN A 141 11.74 -3.86 -8.22
N GLU A 142 11.35 -4.50 -7.12
CA GLU A 142 11.55 -5.94 -6.91
C GLU A 142 10.76 -6.77 -7.93
N VAL A 143 9.49 -6.43 -8.15
CA VAL A 143 8.63 -7.07 -9.18
C VAL A 143 9.25 -6.90 -10.57
N SER A 144 9.70 -5.69 -10.92
CA SER A 144 10.35 -5.43 -12.21
C SER A 144 11.62 -6.26 -12.40
N ASN A 145 12.39 -6.51 -11.35
CA ASN A 145 13.61 -7.33 -11.43
C ASN A 145 13.30 -8.82 -11.60
N LEU A 146 12.21 -9.32 -11.03
CA LEU A 146 11.80 -10.74 -11.14
C LEU A 146 11.13 -11.11 -12.46
N LEU A 147 10.65 -10.10 -13.20
CA LEU A 147 9.96 -10.21 -14.49
C LEU A 147 10.85 -9.90 -15.70
N LYS A 148 12.10 -9.49 -15.48
CA LYS A 148 13.15 -9.50 -16.51
C LYS A 148 13.52 -10.93 -16.85
#